data_AF-A0A2D6MT65-F1
#
_entry.id   AF-A0A2D6MT65-F1
#
_cell.length_a   1.000
_cell.length_b   1.000
_cell.length_c   1.000
_cell.angle_alpha   90.00
_cell.angle_beta   90.00
_cell.angle_gamma   90.00
#
_symmetry.space_group_name_H-M   'P 1'
#
loop_
_entity.id
_entity.type
_entity.pdbx_description
1 polymer ?
#
loop_
_entity_poly.entity_id
_entity_poly.type
_entity_poly.pdbx_seq_one_letter_code
_entity_poly.pdbx_strand_id
1 'polypeptide(L)'
;MKIRESGPHRISRCAVHLAVGLLGFCVARPVLALPGGPVEIFVDVPAGLESFTGSVPVTFGIPFEDGEFAPSDSVTMTDGGSNPIPAQFEVTSSWPSGDVRWILVDMLVDIVSGAVGQYFFCTGCPPPPVYPLMSVSESPTEISVATGGQSFVINELNGAMGHFVLNSTSGPESKTFTAGQNGNYTLSLETHGPIRTVAKMTGDYTAPDASTRGQFITRVRAYAGLPYVRVYHTIIWDEDDTPTIDRLYYAPTDVPSNGMASIGIDDSTIGPASIMAYRQHDWDAVHDVSESSAGTHLDGWIQVEDVGDGLFAAVRWPWQQHPLGFSFSSGELTVGLMRPNGTMSLAANDVVVPDLVDYTNSNWNLATNSGPYTSLSPRGVGKTYEILI
;
A
#
# COMPACT_ATOMS: atom_id res chain seq x y z
N MET A 1 13.87 47.91 -31.22
CA MET A 1 15.20 47.28 -31.13
C MET A 1 15.14 46.27 -30.01
N LYS A 2 15.32 44.98 -30.35
CA LYS A 2 15.26 43.81 -29.46
C LYS A 2 16.35 43.87 -28.38
N ILE A 3 16.04 43.47 -27.15
CA ILE A 3 16.92 42.64 -26.29
C ILE A 3 16.04 41.61 -25.55
N ARG A 4 16.46 40.35 -25.65
CA ARG A 4 15.93 39.13 -25.00
C ARG A 4 16.33 39.13 -23.52
N GLU A 5 15.46 38.64 -22.64
CA GLU A 5 15.86 37.87 -21.46
C GLU A 5 14.97 36.63 -21.27
N SER A 6 15.59 35.63 -20.66
CA SER A 6 15.32 34.19 -20.65
C SER A 6 14.02 33.75 -19.96
N GLY A 7 13.39 32.72 -20.52
CA GLY A 7 12.12 32.18 -20.03
C GLY A 7 12.22 31.41 -18.70
N PRO A 8 11.07 31.18 -18.03
CA PRO A 8 11.00 30.28 -16.90
C PRO A 8 10.76 28.84 -17.35
N HIS A 9 11.47 27.93 -16.69
CA HIS A 9 11.36 26.49 -16.79
C HIS A 9 9.89 26.04 -16.66
N ARG A 10 9.44 25.25 -17.63
CA ARG A 10 8.17 24.51 -17.55
C ARG A 10 8.33 23.42 -16.49
N ILE A 11 7.86 23.68 -15.28
CA ILE A 11 7.60 22.63 -14.29
C ILE A 11 6.46 21.78 -14.85
N SER A 12 6.72 20.48 -14.96
CA SER A 12 5.83 19.51 -15.60
C SER A 12 4.56 19.32 -14.77
N ARG A 13 3.41 19.75 -15.31
CA ARG A 13 2.08 19.53 -14.72
C ARG A 13 1.63 18.04 -14.72
N CYS A 14 2.47 17.12 -15.22
CA CYS A 14 2.15 15.69 -15.30
C CYS A 14 2.19 14.96 -13.94
N ALA A 15 3.01 15.40 -12.97
CA ALA A 15 3.18 14.66 -11.72
C ALA A 15 1.96 14.74 -10.78
N VAL A 16 1.30 15.91 -10.72
CA VAL A 16 0.16 16.16 -9.79
C VAL A 16 -1.05 15.28 -10.09
N HIS A 17 -1.29 14.89 -11.35
CA HIS A 17 -2.39 13.99 -11.72
C HIS A 17 -2.07 12.52 -11.47
N LEU A 18 -0.80 12.15 -11.34
CA LEU A 18 -0.37 10.77 -11.12
C LEU A 18 -0.72 10.31 -9.68
N ALA A 19 -0.53 11.19 -8.69
CA ALA A 19 -0.68 10.89 -7.27
C ALA A 19 -2.14 10.61 -6.85
N VAL A 20 -3.08 11.44 -7.31
CA VAL A 20 -4.52 11.29 -6.98
C VAL A 20 -5.10 10.02 -7.64
N GLY A 21 -4.56 9.63 -8.81
CA GLY A 21 -5.08 8.50 -9.58
C GLY A 21 -4.67 7.13 -9.06
N LEU A 22 -3.46 7.04 -8.50
CA LEU A 22 -2.85 5.76 -8.13
C LEU A 22 -3.31 5.20 -6.77
N LEU A 23 -3.85 6.07 -5.90
CA LEU A 23 -4.37 5.72 -4.57
C LEU A 23 -5.90 5.56 -4.53
N GLY A 24 -6.60 6.03 -5.56
CA GLY A 24 -8.01 5.75 -5.77
C GLY A 24 -8.26 4.28 -6.08
N PHE A 25 -9.33 3.70 -5.54
CA PHE A 25 -9.78 2.37 -6.00
C PHE A 25 -10.60 2.57 -7.28
N CYS A 26 -10.14 1.94 -8.36
CA CYS A 26 -11.03 1.48 -9.40
C CYS A 26 -11.79 0.26 -8.84
N VAL A 27 -13.09 0.42 -8.60
CA VAL A 27 -13.94 -0.69 -8.15
C VAL A 27 -14.54 -1.35 -9.38
N ALA A 28 -14.35 -2.67 -9.50
CA ALA A 28 -14.98 -3.48 -10.53
C ALA A 28 -16.25 -4.14 -10.01
N ARG A 29 -17.38 -4.03 -10.73
CA ARG A 29 -18.64 -4.72 -10.39
C ARG A 29 -19.08 -5.63 -11.53
N PRO A 30 -19.31 -6.94 -11.29
CA PRO A 30 -19.97 -7.81 -12.25
C PRO A 30 -21.49 -7.56 -12.26
N VAL A 31 -22.10 -7.53 -13.44
CA VAL A 31 -23.56 -7.67 -13.60
C VAL A 31 -23.85 -9.04 -14.17
N LEU A 32 -24.66 -9.84 -13.47
CA LEU A 32 -25.11 -11.15 -13.89
C LEU A 32 -25.74 -11.06 -15.29
N ALA A 33 -25.03 -11.59 -16.28
CA ALA A 33 -25.56 -11.83 -17.61
C ALA A 33 -26.49 -13.05 -17.59
N LEU A 34 -27.37 -13.14 -18.59
CA LEU A 34 -28.16 -14.35 -18.86
C LEU A 34 -27.22 -15.57 -18.98
N PRO A 35 -27.66 -16.78 -18.59
CA PRO A 35 -26.80 -17.97 -18.60
C PRO A 35 -26.12 -18.16 -19.97
N GLY A 36 -24.79 -18.14 -19.97
CA GLY A 36 -23.94 -18.31 -21.16
C GLY A 36 -23.50 -17.02 -21.87
N GLY A 37 -23.85 -15.83 -21.38
CA GLY A 37 -23.36 -14.54 -21.92
C GLY A 37 -22.12 -13.99 -21.19
N PRO A 38 -21.31 -13.14 -21.83
CA PRO A 38 -20.18 -12.48 -21.18
C PRO A 38 -20.67 -11.57 -20.04
N VAL A 39 -19.96 -11.58 -18.90
CA VAL A 39 -20.27 -10.76 -17.73
C VAL A 39 -19.56 -9.41 -17.88
N GLU A 40 -20.32 -8.32 -17.98
CA GLU A 40 -19.75 -6.96 -18.06
C GLU A 40 -19.13 -6.55 -16.72
N ILE A 41 -17.94 -5.95 -16.80
CA ILE A 41 -17.17 -5.44 -15.68
C ILE A 41 -17.13 -3.91 -15.78
N PHE A 42 -17.75 -3.25 -14.79
CA PHE A 42 -17.75 -1.79 -14.69
C PHE A 42 -16.60 -1.32 -13.81
N VAL A 43 -15.76 -0.43 -14.31
CA VAL A 43 -14.64 0.14 -13.55
C VAL A 43 -14.94 1.60 -13.21
N ASP A 44 -15.07 1.91 -11.93
CA ASP A 44 -15.32 3.29 -11.48
C ASP A 44 -14.02 4.10 -11.43
N VAL A 45 -13.93 5.18 -12.20
CA VAL A 45 -12.82 6.15 -12.08
C VAL A 45 -13.19 7.20 -11.02
N PRO A 46 -12.37 7.38 -9.97
CA PRO A 46 -12.61 8.42 -8.97
C PRO A 46 -12.71 9.83 -9.56
N ALA A 47 -13.53 10.69 -8.95
CA ALA A 47 -13.59 12.11 -9.29
C ALA A 47 -12.22 12.80 -9.09
N GLY A 48 -11.92 13.83 -9.89
CA GLY A 48 -10.63 14.53 -9.87
C GLY A 48 -9.56 13.93 -10.78
N LEU A 49 -9.90 12.90 -11.56
CA LEU A 49 -9.00 12.23 -12.51
C LEU A 49 -9.38 12.45 -13.97
N GLU A 50 -10.11 13.51 -14.27
CA GLU A 50 -10.67 13.79 -15.59
C GLU A 50 -9.59 13.98 -16.67
N SER A 51 -8.36 14.32 -16.30
CA SER A 51 -7.22 14.39 -17.22
C SER A 51 -6.19 13.28 -17.02
N PHE A 52 -6.45 12.31 -16.13
CA PHE A 52 -5.54 11.19 -15.93
C PHE A 52 -5.53 10.30 -17.19
N THR A 53 -4.32 9.91 -17.61
CA THR A 53 -4.11 8.95 -18.69
C THR A 53 -3.00 8.00 -18.28
N GLY A 54 -3.28 6.70 -18.26
CA GLY A 54 -2.34 5.67 -17.85
C GLY A 54 -3.03 4.35 -17.55
N SER A 55 -2.23 3.32 -17.33
CA SER A 55 -2.71 1.98 -16.96
C SER A 55 -2.73 1.84 -15.44
N VAL A 56 -3.84 1.32 -14.90
CA VAL A 56 -4.01 1.06 -13.47
C VAL A 56 -4.34 -0.41 -13.21
N PRO A 57 -3.79 -1.02 -12.15
CA PRO A 57 -4.12 -2.39 -11.79
C PRO A 57 -5.47 -2.43 -11.08
N VAL A 58 -6.31 -3.38 -11.48
CA VAL A 58 -7.61 -3.64 -10.86
C VAL A 58 -7.67 -5.12 -10.48
N THR A 59 -8.06 -5.37 -9.23
CA THR A 59 -8.27 -6.70 -8.68
C THR A 59 -9.71 -6.81 -8.19
N PHE A 60 -10.44 -7.85 -8.60
CA PHE A 60 -11.82 -8.08 -8.17
C PHE A 60 -12.21 -9.55 -8.18
N GLY A 61 -13.32 -9.88 -7.50
CA GLY A 61 -13.85 -11.24 -7.43
C GLY A 61 -15.08 -11.42 -8.31
N ILE A 62 -15.19 -12.56 -8.98
CA ILE A 62 -16.41 -13.01 -9.66
C ILE A 62 -16.94 -14.24 -8.92
N PRO A 63 -18.15 -14.18 -8.34
CA PRO A 63 -18.81 -15.34 -7.74
C PRO A 63 -19.52 -16.19 -8.79
N PHE A 64 -19.61 -17.49 -8.52
CA PHE A 64 -20.38 -18.45 -9.31
C PHE A 64 -21.26 -19.33 -8.41
N GLU A 65 -22.44 -19.68 -8.91
CA GLU A 65 -23.31 -20.66 -8.25
C GLU A 65 -22.75 -22.08 -8.40
N ASP A 66 -23.15 -22.98 -7.51
CA ASP A 66 -22.76 -24.39 -7.58
C ASP A 66 -23.30 -25.03 -8.87
N GLY A 67 -22.45 -25.70 -9.66
CA GLY A 67 -22.77 -26.24 -10.98
C GLY A 67 -22.60 -25.28 -12.17
N GLU A 68 -22.23 -24.01 -11.95
CA GLU A 68 -22.14 -23.01 -13.04
C GLU A 68 -20.77 -22.98 -13.72
N PHE A 69 -19.68 -23.13 -12.96
CA PHE A 69 -18.32 -23.00 -13.47
C PHE A 69 -17.40 -24.09 -12.90
N ALA A 70 -16.95 -24.98 -13.79
CA ALA A 70 -16.08 -26.09 -13.41
C ALA A 70 -14.60 -25.65 -13.39
N PRO A 71 -13.74 -26.25 -12.55
CA PRO A 71 -12.31 -25.90 -12.51
C PRO A 71 -11.55 -26.13 -13.83
N SER A 72 -12.09 -26.95 -14.74
CA SER A 72 -11.52 -27.21 -16.06
C SER A 72 -11.90 -26.17 -17.12
N ASP A 73 -12.84 -25.28 -16.82
CA ASP A 73 -13.34 -24.33 -17.78
C ASP A 73 -12.31 -23.22 -18.05
N SER A 74 -12.21 -22.81 -19.32
CA SER A 74 -11.30 -21.75 -19.73
C SER A 74 -11.93 -20.38 -19.58
N VAL A 75 -11.14 -19.42 -19.12
CA VAL A 75 -11.57 -18.03 -18.86
C VAL A 75 -10.64 -17.04 -19.54
N THR A 76 -11.20 -15.90 -19.92
CA THR A 76 -10.47 -14.79 -20.53
C THR A 76 -11.22 -13.48 -20.24
N MET A 77 -10.47 -12.38 -20.17
CA MET A 77 -11.04 -11.03 -20.21
C MET A 77 -11.05 -10.52 -21.65
N THR A 78 -12.09 -9.82 -22.06
CA THR A 78 -12.16 -9.16 -23.38
C THR A 78 -12.53 -7.68 -23.26
N ASP A 79 -12.15 -6.90 -24.28
CA ASP A 79 -12.65 -5.53 -24.46
C ASP A 79 -14.06 -5.51 -25.10
N GLY A 80 -14.63 -4.31 -25.30
CA GLY A 80 -15.91 -4.13 -25.99
C GLY A 80 -15.93 -4.57 -27.46
N GLY A 81 -14.76 -4.80 -28.07
CA GLY A 81 -14.61 -5.39 -29.40
C GLY A 81 -14.52 -6.92 -29.39
N SER A 82 -14.67 -7.57 -28.22
CA SER A 82 -14.43 -9.00 -28.00
C SER A 82 -12.99 -9.45 -28.24
N ASN A 83 -12.02 -8.53 -28.21
CA ASN A 83 -10.61 -8.88 -28.28
C ASN A 83 -10.13 -9.34 -26.89
N PRO A 84 -9.42 -10.48 -26.78
CA PRO A 84 -8.79 -10.89 -25.53
C PRO A 84 -7.78 -9.86 -25.01
N ILE A 85 -7.79 -9.60 -23.71
CA ILE A 85 -6.87 -8.68 -23.03
C ILE A 85 -6.07 -9.39 -21.91
N PRO A 86 -4.91 -8.85 -21.49
CA PRO A 86 -4.11 -9.46 -20.44
C PRO A 86 -4.88 -9.53 -19.12
N ALA A 87 -4.96 -10.72 -18.54
CA ALA A 87 -5.53 -10.94 -17.21
C ALA A 87 -4.90 -12.17 -16.54
N GLN A 88 -4.99 -12.20 -15.22
CA GLN A 88 -4.56 -13.29 -14.36
C GLN A 88 -5.74 -13.72 -13.49
N PHE A 89 -5.89 -15.03 -13.29
CA PHE A 89 -7.04 -15.62 -12.62
C PHE A 89 -6.57 -16.58 -11.52
N GLU A 90 -7.26 -16.55 -10.38
CA GLU A 90 -7.01 -17.47 -9.27
C GLU A 90 -8.34 -17.94 -8.68
N VAL A 91 -8.54 -19.25 -8.56
CA VAL A 91 -9.66 -19.81 -7.81
C VAL A 91 -9.38 -19.62 -6.32
N THR A 92 -10.16 -18.76 -5.66
CA THR A 92 -9.98 -18.44 -4.23
C THR A 92 -10.89 -19.26 -3.32
N SER A 93 -11.93 -19.88 -3.87
CA SER A 93 -12.84 -20.76 -3.14
C SER A 93 -13.60 -21.68 -4.08
N SER A 94 -13.93 -22.88 -3.59
CA SER A 94 -14.75 -23.89 -4.27
C SER A 94 -15.91 -24.34 -3.39
N TRP A 95 -16.99 -24.79 -4.03
CA TRP A 95 -18.12 -25.46 -3.40
C TRP A 95 -17.76 -26.90 -2.98
N PRO A 96 -18.54 -27.53 -2.08
CA PRO A 96 -18.32 -28.94 -1.72
C PRO A 96 -18.41 -29.93 -2.90
N SER A 97 -19.10 -29.58 -3.97
CA SER A 97 -19.15 -30.31 -5.24
C SER A 97 -17.80 -30.37 -5.96
N GLY A 98 -16.91 -29.42 -5.68
CA GLY A 98 -15.67 -29.17 -6.42
C GLY A 98 -15.76 -28.02 -7.41
N ASP A 99 -16.97 -27.53 -7.71
CA ASP A 99 -17.16 -26.39 -8.61
C ASP A 99 -16.61 -25.10 -8.00
N VAL A 100 -16.24 -24.17 -8.87
CA VAL A 100 -15.65 -22.91 -8.44
C VAL A 100 -16.74 -22.03 -7.85
N ARG A 101 -16.42 -21.41 -6.71
CA ARG A 101 -17.31 -20.47 -6.03
C ARG A 101 -16.87 -19.02 -6.21
N TRP A 102 -15.56 -18.78 -6.21
CA TRP A 102 -14.98 -17.44 -6.34
C TRP A 102 -13.70 -17.49 -7.17
N ILE A 103 -13.64 -16.65 -8.21
CA ILE A 103 -12.40 -16.35 -8.95
C ILE A 103 -11.96 -14.94 -8.61
N LEU A 104 -10.68 -14.78 -8.29
CA LEU A 104 -10.00 -13.50 -8.28
C LEU A 104 -9.47 -13.21 -9.69
N VAL A 105 -9.75 -12.01 -10.19
CA VAL A 105 -9.26 -11.49 -11.45
C VAL A 105 -8.31 -10.34 -11.18
N ASP A 106 -7.11 -10.40 -11.74
CA ASP A 106 -6.14 -9.31 -11.79
C ASP A 106 -5.97 -8.87 -13.25
N MET A 107 -6.17 -7.59 -13.54
CA MET A 107 -5.98 -7.03 -14.88
C MET A 107 -5.44 -5.60 -14.80
N LEU A 108 -4.94 -5.10 -15.95
CA LEU A 108 -4.64 -3.68 -16.13
C LEU A 108 -5.78 -3.03 -16.92
N VAL A 109 -6.23 -1.89 -16.44
CA VAL A 109 -7.24 -1.05 -17.08
C VAL A 109 -6.57 0.21 -17.58
N ASP A 110 -6.76 0.52 -18.86
CA ASP A 110 -6.29 1.77 -19.43
C ASP A 110 -7.33 2.86 -19.21
N ILE A 111 -6.91 3.94 -18.57
CA ILE A 111 -7.69 5.16 -18.41
C ILE A 111 -7.16 6.18 -19.42
N VAL A 112 -8.04 6.80 -20.19
CA VAL A 112 -7.69 7.85 -21.17
C VAL A 112 -8.54 9.08 -20.89
N SER A 113 -7.90 10.15 -20.42
CA SER A 113 -8.59 11.38 -20.01
C SER A 113 -9.78 11.10 -19.07
N GLY A 114 -9.51 10.34 -18.01
CA GLY A 114 -10.52 9.95 -17.00
C GLY A 114 -11.58 8.96 -17.47
N ALA A 115 -11.57 8.51 -18.71
CA ALA A 115 -12.52 7.53 -19.24
C ALA A 115 -11.93 6.12 -19.28
N VAL A 116 -12.79 5.12 -19.03
CA VAL A 116 -12.47 3.69 -19.12
C VAL A 116 -13.20 3.01 -20.28
N GLY A 117 -12.59 1.96 -20.83
CA GLY A 117 -13.23 1.09 -21.81
C GLY A 117 -14.27 0.15 -21.18
N GLN A 118 -14.95 -0.63 -22.03
CA GLN A 118 -15.80 -1.73 -21.59
C GLN A 118 -14.97 -3.02 -21.51
N TYR A 119 -15.24 -3.81 -20.46
CA TYR A 119 -14.55 -5.05 -20.18
C TYR A 119 -15.54 -6.15 -19.87
N PHE A 120 -15.21 -7.37 -20.28
CA PHE A 120 -16.09 -8.52 -20.11
C PHE A 120 -15.30 -9.73 -19.64
N PHE A 121 -15.86 -10.48 -18.71
CA PHE A 121 -15.40 -11.82 -18.38
C PHE A 121 -16.11 -12.83 -19.29
N CYS A 122 -15.31 -13.67 -19.97
CA CYS A 122 -15.81 -14.65 -20.92
C CYS A 122 -15.30 -16.06 -20.60
N THR A 123 -16.24 -17.00 -20.57
CA THR A 123 -15.97 -18.44 -20.50
C THR A 123 -15.97 -19.05 -21.90
N GLY A 124 -14.98 -19.87 -22.24
CA GLY A 124 -14.90 -20.53 -23.55
C GLY A 124 -14.52 -19.61 -24.73
N CYS A 125 -14.01 -18.40 -24.43
CA CYS A 125 -13.41 -17.49 -25.41
C CYS A 125 -12.00 -17.94 -25.85
N PRO A 126 -11.43 -17.34 -26.92
CA PRO A 126 -10.04 -17.58 -27.31
C PRO A 126 -9.08 -17.39 -26.12
N PRO A 127 -7.98 -18.16 -26.06
CA PRO A 127 -7.05 -18.11 -24.94
C PRO A 127 -6.46 -16.70 -24.78
N PRO A 128 -6.06 -16.32 -23.55
CA PRO A 128 -5.50 -15.00 -23.31
C PRO A 128 -4.21 -14.81 -24.14
N PRO A 129 -3.91 -13.59 -24.58
CA PRO A 129 -2.70 -13.34 -25.36
C PRO A 129 -1.45 -13.53 -24.50
N VAL A 130 -0.33 -13.86 -25.16
CA VAL A 130 0.97 -13.99 -24.52
C VAL A 130 1.56 -12.58 -24.32
N TYR A 131 1.52 -12.10 -23.09
CA TYR A 131 1.94 -10.74 -22.69
C TYR A 131 3.27 -10.76 -21.92
N PRO A 132 3.98 -9.61 -21.81
CA PRO A 132 5.41 -9.62 -21.49
C PRO A 132 5.69 -10.37 -20.19
N LEU A 133 6.83 -11.06 -20.22
CA LEU A 133 7.31 -11.91 -19.14
C LEU A 133 7.70 -11.02 -17.97
N MET A 134 6.73 -10.64 -17.12
CA MET A 134 7.09 -10.29 -15.75
C MET A 134 7.95 -11.44 -15.25
N SER A 135 9.22 -11.14 -14.96
CA SER A 135 10.19 -12.17 -14.61
C SER A 135 10.53 -12.02 -13.15
N VAL A 136 10.50 -13.15 -12.45
CA VAL A 136 10.81 -13.22 -11.03
C VAL A 136 11.99 -14.14 -10.84
N SER A 137 12.96 -13.71 -10.05
CA SER A 137 14.02 -14.58 -9.53
C SER A 137 14.01 -14.54 -8.02
N GLU A 138 14.04 -15.72 -7.40
CA GLU A 138 13.96 -15.90 -5.95
C GLU A 138 15.23 -16.56 -5.41
N SER A 139 15.67 -16.06 -4.27
CA SER A 139 16.65 -16.67 -3.39
C SER A 139 16.14 -16.57 -1.94
N PRO A 140 16.74 -17.28 -0.97
CA PRO A 140 16.31 -17.21 0.43
C PRO A 140 16.36 -15.81 1.06
N THR A 141 17.13 -14.88 0.49
CA THR A 141 17.35 -13.54 1.06
C THR A 141 16.93 -12.40 0.13
N GLU A 142 16.47 -12.72 -1.08
CA GLU A 142 16.15 -11.72 -2.10
C GLU A 142 15.11 -12.25 -3.08
N ILE A 143 14.11 -11.42 -3.38
CA ILE A 143 13.20 -11.60 -4.51
C ILE A 143 13.38 -10.40 -5.44
N SER A 144 13.74 -10.67 -6.69
CA SER A 144 13.82 -9.65 -7.74
C SER A 144 12.65 -9.82 -8.71
N VAL A 145 11.92 -8.72 -8.97
CA VAL A 145 10.77 -8.66 -9.87
C VAL A 145 11.04 -7.62 -10.96
N ALA A 146 11.14 -8.07 -12.21
CA ALA A 146 11.16 -7.17 -13.36
C ALA A 146 9.77 -7.10 -13.98
N THR A 147 9.15 -5.91 -13.97
CA THR A 147 7.80 -5.69 -14.50
C THR A 147 7.79 -5.50 -16.01
N GLY A 148 8.96 -5.28 -16.63
CA GLY A 148 9.11 -4.79 -18.00
C GLY A 148 9.10 -3.27 -18.11
N GLY A 149 8.64 -2.56 -17.08
CA GLY A 149 8.78 -1.10 -16.93
C GLY A 149 9.91 -0.72 -15.96
N GLN A 150 10.06 -1.46 -14.86
CA GLN A 150 11.06 -1.25 -13.82
C GLN A 150 11.46 -2.60 -13.20
N SER A 151 12.64 -2.66 -12.58
CA SER A 151 13.07 -3.80 -11.76
C SER A 151 13.07 -3.40 -10.28
N PHE A 152 12.49 -4.25 -9.46
CA PHE A 152 12.40 -4.09 -8.00
C PHE A 152 13.14 -5.25 -7.33
N VAL A 153 13.95 -4.94 -6.33
CA VAL A 153 14.65 -5.94 -5.53
C VAL A 153 14.15 -5.83 -4.09
N ILE A 154 13.66 -6.94 -3.54
CA ILE A 154 13.13 -7.03 -2.18
C ILE A 154 14.11 -7.88 -1.36
N ASN A 155 14.81 -7.27 -0.42
CA ASN A 155 15.77 -7.91 0.47
C ASN A 155 15.76 -7.28 1.88
N GLU A 156 16.49 -7.86 2.83
CA GLU A 156 16.38 -7.52 4.25
C GLU A 156 17.06 -6.21 4.66
N LEU A 157 18.23 -5.87 4.12
CA LEU A 157 19.15 -5.02 4.88
C LEU A 157 19.95 -4.00 4.08
N ASN A 158 19.89 -3.98 2.74
CA ASN A 158 20.59 -2.99 1.93
C ASN A 158 20.01 -2.90 0.50
N GLY A 159 19.04 -2.01 0.28
CA GLY A 159 19.31 -1.01 -0.75
C GLY A 159 18.35 -0.80 -1.91
N ALA A 160 17.33 -1.61 -2.19
CA ALA A 160 16.55 -1.38 -3.42
C ALA A 160 15.13 -0.84 -3.23
N MET A 161 14.53 -1.00 -2.05
CA MET A 161 13.19 -0.44 -1.79
C MET A 161 13.17 0.48 -0.57
N GLY A 162 13.82 0.08 0.52
CA GLY A 162 13.82 0.83 1.77
C GLY A 162 13.69 -0.08 2.98
N HIS A 163 13.57 0.51 4.15
CA HIS A 163 13.43 -0.22 5.41
C HIS A 163 12.34 0.42 6.30
N PHE A 164 11.64 -0.43 7.05
CA PHE A 164 10.67 0.00 8.06
C PHE A 164 11.35 0.04 9.42
N VAL A 165 11.21 1.17 10.11
CA VAL A 165 11.88 1.44 11.38
C VAL A 165 10.86 1.80 12.44
N LEU A 166 10.98 1.13 13.58
CA LEU A 166 10.20 1.32 14.77
C LEU A 166 11.10 1.86 15.88
N ASN A 167 10.78 3.05 16.38
CA ASN A 167 11.33 3.57 17.62
C ASN A 167 10.34 3.27 18.74
N SER A 168 10.83 2.66 19.81
CA SER A 168 10.03 2.27 20.96
C SER A 168 10.79 2.49 22.26
N THR A 169 10.08 3.04 23.23
CA THR A 169 10.58 3.27 24.60
C THR A 169 9.98 2.26 25.56
N SER A 170 10.80 1.69 26.45
CA SER A 170 10.39 0.81 27.54
C SER A 170 11.11 1.23 28.82
N GLY A 171 10.37 1.77 29.80
CA GLY A 171 10.98 2.37 30.99
C GLY A 171 11.88 3.56 30.62
N PRO A 172 13.15 3.63 31.07
CA PRO A 172 14.05 4.72 30.73
C PRO A 172 14.77 4.55 29.39
N GLU A 173 14.60 3.41 28.70
CA GLU A 173 15.35 3.08 27.49
C GLU A 173 14.51 3.27 26.23
N SER A 174 15.02 4.09 25.30
CA SER A 174 14.52 4.21 23.93
C SER A 174 15.42 3.42 22.99
N LYS A 175 14.83 2.57 22.15
CA LYS A 175 15.56 1.76 21.16
C LYS A 175 14.95 1.89 19.76
N THR A 176 15.81 1.68 18.77
CA THR A 176 15.44 1.61 17.35
C THR A 176 15.52 0.16 16.89
N PHE A 177 14.44 -0.29 16.26
CA PHE A 177 14.27 -1.62 15.72
C PHE A 177 13.96 -1.52 14.23
N THR A 178 14.62 -2.33 13.40
CA THR A 178 14.37 -2.39 11.96
C THR A 178 13.67 -3.70 11.63
N ALA A 179 12.66 -3.64 10.75
CA ALA A 179 11.95 -4.82 10.28
C ALA A 179 12.92 -5.76 9.55
N GLY A 180 13.09 -7.00 10.05
CA GLY A 180 14.07 -7.93 9.50
C GLY A 180 15.49 -7.42 9.74
N GLN A 181 15.82 -6.95 10.94
CA GLN A 181 17.24 -6.78 11.25
C GLN A 181 17.85 -8.14 11.60
N ASN A 182 19.10 -8.37 11.17
CA ASN A 182 19.90 -9.55 11.50
C ASN A 182 19.39 -10.91 10.98
N GLY A 183 18.61 -10.97 9.89
CA GLY A 183 18.09 -12.24 9.37
C GLY A 183 16.78 -12.69 10.01
N ASN A 184 16.13 -11.86 10.83
CA ASN A 184 14.94 -12.25 11.59
C ASN A 184 13.64 -12.03 10.77
N TYR A 185 13.55 -12.75 9.66
CA TYR A 185 12.44 -12.70 8.72
C TYR A 185 12.34 -13.99 7.89
N THR A 186 11.19 -14.14 7.23
CA THR A 186 10.98 -15.06 6.12
C THR A 186 10.54 -14.25 4.91
N LEU A 187 11.14 -14.55 3.76
CA LEU A 187 10.79 -13.98 2.46
C LEU A 187 10.26 -15.08 1.55
N SER A 188 9.15 -14.82 0.86
CA SER A 188 8.50 -15.79 -0.03
C SER A 188 7.68 -15.09 -1.11
N LEU A 189 7.49 -15.76 -2.24
CA LEU A 189 6.47 -15.37 -3.20
C LEU A 189 5.09 -15.87 -2.76
N GLU A 190 4.17 -14.94 -2.46
CA GLU A 190 2.77 -15.27 -2.13
C GLU A 190 1.94 -15.42 -3.42
N THR A 191 2.26 -14.66 -4.47
CA THR A 191 1.64 -14.77 -5.79
C THR A 191 2.69 -14.55 -6.87
N HIS A 192 2.71 -15.41 -7.89
CA HIS A 192 3.53 -15.24 -9.08
C HIS A 192 2.64 -15.38 -10.31
N GLY A 193 2.47 -14.29 -11.04
CA GLY A 193 1.68 -14.30 -12.26
C GLY A 193 2.02 -13.17 -13.22
N PRO A 194 1.50 -13.25 -14.45
CA PRO A 194 1.91 -12.39 -15.54
C PRO A 194 1.41 -10.94 -15.41
N ILE A 195 0.43 -10.67 -14.55
CA ILE A 195 -0.11 -9.32 -14.30
C ILE A 195 0.33 -8.80 -12.95
N ARG A 196 0.27 -9.64 -11.92
CA ARG A 196 0.57 -9.27 -10.54
C ARG A 196 1.44 -10.32 -9.87
N THR A 197 2.54 -9.87 -9.30
CA THR A 197 3.40 -10.66 -8.40
C THR A 197 3.40 -10.03 -7.02
N VAL A 198 3.36 -10.86 -5.98
CA VAL A 198 3.35 -10.44 -4.58
C VAL A 198 4.50 -11.13 -3.85
N ALA A 199 5.50 -10.35 -3.45
CA ALA A 199 6.51 -10.78 -2.50
C ALA A 199 6.02 -10.48 -1.09
N LYS A 200 6.16 -11.46 -0.19
CA LYS A 200 5.75 -11.35 1.21
C LYS A 200 6.96 -11.52 2.11
N MET A 201 7.10 -10.59 3.03
CA MET A 201 8.08 -10.62 4.10
C MET A 201 7.37 -10.64 5.46
N THR A 202 7.76 -11.55 6.34
CA THR A 202 7.24 -11.62 7.72
C THR A 202 8.38 -11.78 8.69
N GLY A 203 8.35 -11.11 9.83
CA GLY A 203 9.42 -11.23 10.83
C GLY A 203 9.20 -10.29 12.00
N ASP A 204 10.27 -10.05 12.76
CA ASP A 204 10.25 -9.16 13.92
C ASP A 204 10.93 -7.82 13.59
N TYR A 205 10.52 -6.74 14.26
CA TYR A 205 11.43 -5.60 14.34
C TYR A 205 12.53 -5.94 15.34
N THR A 206 13.78 -5.84 14.89
CA THR A 206 14.94 -6.28 15.65
C THR A 206 15.93 -5.12 15.79
N ALA A 207 16.52 -4.94 16.97
CA ALA A 207 17.54 -3.95 17.25
C ALA A 207 18.96 -4.53 17.02
N PRO A 208 20.02 -3.70 16.94
CA PRO A 208 21.40 -4.19 16.77
C PRO A 208 21.88 -5.16 17.85
N ASP A 209 21.32 -5.09 19.06
CA ASP A 209 21.61 -6.00 20.18
C ASP A 209 20.80 -7.30 20.15
N ALA A 210 20.08 -7.56 19.05
CA ALA A 210 19.17 -8.67 18.82
C ALA A 210 17.92 -8.71 19.71
N SER A 211 17.64 -7.66 20.49
CA SER A 211 16.32 -7.52 21.12
C SER A 211 15.25 -7.24 20.06
N THR A 212 14.03 -7.76 20.29
CA THR A 212 12.90 -7.61 19.36
C THR A 212 11.82 -6.71 19.94
N ARG A 213 10.97 -6.15 19.06
CA ARG A 213 9.80 -5.36 19.42
C ARG A 213 8.70 -5.49 18.37
N GLY A 214 7.66 -6.26 18.66
CA GLY A 214 6.56 -6.49 17.73
C GLY A 214 7.00 -7.23 16.46
N GLN A 215 6.00 -7.56 15.65
CA GLN A 215 6.17 -8.29 14.39
C GLN A 215 5.69 -7.45 13.21
N PHE A 216 6.07 -7.85 12.01
CA PHE A 216 5.60 -7.22 10.79
C PHE A 216 5.20 -8.22 9.71
N ILE A 217 4.31 -7.78 8.83
CA ILE A 217 4.00 -8.42 7.55
C ILE A 217 4.07 -7.35 6.47
N THR A 218 5.03 -7.45 5.56
CA THR A 218 5.12 -6.59 4.37
C THR A 218 4.75 -7.39 3.13
N ARG A 219 3.85 -6.87 2.30
CA ARG A 219 3.58 -7.38 0.96
C ARG A 219 3.90 -6.32 -0.06
N VAL A 220 4.84 -6.62 -0.96
CA VAL A 220 5.16 -5.77 -2.10
C VAL A 220 4.45 -6.35 -3.32
N ARG A 221 3.50 -5.58 -3.87
CA ARG A 221 2.77 -5.93 -5.09
C ARG A 221 3.36 -5.18 -6.27
N ALA A 222 3.90 -5.93 -7.21
CA ALA A 222 4.39 -5.44 -8.49
C ALA A 222 3.41 -5.81 -9.60
N TYR A 223 3.30 -4.93 -10.58
CA TYR A 223 2.32 -5.05 -11.67
C TYR A 223 3.00 -4.92 -13.03
N ALA A 224 2.56 -5.70 -14.00
CA ALA A 224 3.19 -5.76 -15.32
C ALA A 224 3.23 -4.39 -16.00
N GLY A 225 4.37 -4.03 -16.58
CA GLY A 225 4.59 -2.75 -17.27
C GLY A 225 4.60 -1.51 -16.38
N LEU A 226 4.24 -1.60 -15.09
CA LEU A 226 4.14 -0.42 -14.22
C LEU A 226 5.49 -0.11 -13.56
N PRO A 227 5.82 1.19 -13.38
CA PRO A 227 7.09 1.65 -12.83
C PRO A 227 7.06 1.81 -11.31
N TYR A 228 6.01 1.32 -10.63
CA TYR A 228 5.81 1.46 -9.19
C TYR A 228 5.36 0.13 -8.58
N VAL A 229 5.40 0.07 -7.25
CA VAL A 229 4.86 -1.03 -6.43
C VAL A 229 3.91 -0.52 -5.36
N ARG A 230 2.96 -1.37 -4.97
CA ARG A 230 2.14 -1.14 -3.77
C ARG A 230 2.67 -1.96 -2.61
N VAL A 231 3.06 -1.29 -1.54
CA VAL A 231 3.59 -1.90 -0.32
C VAL A 231 2.51 -1.87 0.75
N TYR A 232 2.04 -3.04 1.15
CA TYR A 232 1.16 -3.22 2.31
C TYR A 232 2.01 -3.63 3.49
N HIS A 233 2.17 -2.74 4.47
CA HIS A 233 2.97 -3.01 5.66
C HIS A 233 2.09 -3.05 6.90
N THR A 234 2.02 -4.21 7.52
CA THR A 234 1.33 -4.44 8.78
C THR A 234 2.34 -4.47 9.91
N ILE A 235 2.18 -3.59 10.89
CA ILE A 235 2.77 -3.77 12.22
C ILE A 235 1.81 -4.60 13.07
N ILE A 236 2.33 -5.59 13.78
CA ILE A 236 1.63 -6.40 14.77
C ILE A 236 2.30 -6.11 16.10
N TRP A 237 1.57 -5.43 16.97
CA TRP A 237 2.03 -5.09 18.31
C TRP A 237 1.49 -6.12 19.30
N ASP A 238 2.34 -7.04 19.72
CA ASP A 238 2.06 -8.13 20.67
C ASP A 238 2.79 -7.97 22.01
N GLU A 239 3.26 -6.76 22.30
CA GLU A 239 3.97 -6.41 23.53
C GLU A 239 3.05 -6.26 24.74
N ASP A 240 3.63 -6.31 25.95
CA ASP A 240 2.91 -5.95 27.17
C ASP A 240 2.67 -4.42 27.28
N ASP A 241 2.06 -3.98 28.37
CA ASP A 241 1.63 -2.58 28.55
C ASP A 241 2.80 -1.61 28.83
N THR A 242 4.05 -2.11 28.94
CA THR A 242 5.22 -1.31 29.31
C THR A 242 5.83 -0.53 28.14
N PRO A 243 6.06 -1.15 26.97
CA PRO A 243 6.65 -0.44 25.84
C PRO A 243 5.63 0.48 25.16
N THR A 244 6.13 1.59 24.63
CA THR A 244 5.36 2.53 23.81
C THR A 244 5.91 2.60 22.40
N ILE A 245 5.07 2.97 21.45
CA ILE A 245 5.46 3.29 20.08
C ILE A 245 5.77 4.79 20.01
N ASP A 246 7.02 5.14 19.75
CA ASP A 246 7.43 6.55 19.65
C ASP A 246 7.30 7.03 18.20
N ARG A 247 7.71 6.19 17.25
CA ARG A 247 7.53 6.44 15.81
C ARG A 247 7.62 5.14 15.02
N LEU A 248 6.80 5.00 13.98
CA LEU A 248 6.97 4.02 12.91
C LEU A 248 7.12 4.77 11.59
N TYR A 249 8.13 4.43 10.79
CA TYR A 249 8.34 5.05 9.48
C TYR A 249 8.96 4.11 8.47
N TYR A 250 8.80 4.47 7.20
CA TYR A 250 9.48 3.86 6.06
C TYR A 250 10.54 4.82 5.52
N ALA A 251 11.75 4.29 5.29
CA ALA A 251 12.89 5.03 4.76
C ALA A 251 13.37 4.36 3.46
N PRO A 252 13.00 4.90 2.28
CA PRO A 252 13.52 4.42 1.01
C PRO A 252 15.02 4.70 0.84
N THR A 253 15.71 3.86 0.08
CA THR A 253 17.18 3.91 -0.09
C THR A 253 17.63 4.60 -1.38
N ASP A 254 16.88 4.47 -2.47
CA ASP A 254 17.22 5.07 -3.78
C ASP A 254 16.64 6.49 -3.92
N VAL A 255 16.91 7.34 -2.92
CA VAL A 255 16.47 8.73 -2.92
C VAL A 255 17.55 9.60 -3.59
N PRO A 256 17.20 10.49 -4.54
CA PRO A 256 18.17 11.40 -5.15
C PRO A 256 18.81 12.32 -4.08
N SER A 257 20.09 12.13 -3.81
CA SER A 257 20.80 12.81 -2.71
C SER A 257 20.83 14.34 -2.81
N ASN A 258 20.85 14.89 -4.04
CA ASN A 258 20.76 16.33 -4.31
C ASN A 258 19.37 16.76 -4.78
N GLY A 259 18.38 15.86 -4.68
CA GLY A 259 17.03 16.11 -5.14
C GLY A 259 16.33 17.20 -4.34
N MET A 260 15.27 17.73 -4.93
CA MET A 260 14.37 18.67 -4.29
C MET A 260 13.02 18.02 -4.07
N ALA A 261 12.51 18.11 -2.86
CA ALA A 261 11.25 17.50 -2.48
C ALA A 261 10.07 18.42 -2.80
N SER A 262 8.93 17.84 -3.19
CA SER A 262 7.62 18.48 -3.28
C SER A 262 6.57 17.59 -2.60
N ILE A 263 5.55 18.19 -1.99
CA ILE A 263 4.49 17.50 -1.24
C ILE A 263 3.13 18.10 -1.57
N GLY A 264 2.06 17.30 -1.47
CA GLY A 264 0.68 17.78 -1.58
C GLY A 264 0.05 18.13 -0.23
N ILE A 265 -0.51 19.33 -0.12
CA ILE A 265 -1.28 19.83 1.02
C ILE A 265 -2.49 20.60 0.48
N ASP A 266 -3.69 20.25 0.93
CA ASP A 266 -4.95 20.91 0.54
C ASP A 266 -5.08 21.07 -1.00
N ASP A 267 -4.88 19.97 -1.74
CA ASP A 267 -4.90 19.91 -3.21
C ASP A 267 -3.85 20.81 -3.91
N SER A 268 -2.86 21.29 -3.16
CA SER A 268 -1.81 22.21 -3.62
C SER A 268 -0.42 21.61 -3.46
N THR A 269 0.45 21.86 -4.44
CA THR A 269 1.85 21.43 -4.35
C THR A 269 2.69 22.47 -3.59
N ILE A 270 3.37 22.01 -2.53
CA ILE A 270 4.35 22.77 -1.76
C ILE A 270 5.76 22.28 -2.09
N GLY A 271 6.68 23.20 -2.35
CA GLY A 271 8.03 22.91 -2.86
C GLY A 271 8.26 23.49 -4.26
N PRO A 272 9.37 23.15 -4.94
CA PRO A 272 10.42 22.23 -4.50
C PRO A 272 11.31 22.81 -3.38
N ALA A 273 11.78 21.98 -2.44
CA ALA A 273 12.72 22.39 -1.37
C ALA A 273 13.74 21.29 -1.02
N SER A 274 14.96 21.67 -0.65
CA SER A 274 16.03 20.73 -0.24
C SER A 274 15.87 20.20 1.18
N ILE A 275 15.05 20.87 2.00
CA ILE A 275 14.67 20.44 3.35
C ILE A 275 13.18 20.72 3.51
N MET A 276 12.43 19.72 3.93
CA MET A 276 11.05 19.88 4.38
C MET A 276 10.66 18.78 5.36
N ALA A 277 9.76 19.10 6.27
CA ALA A 277 9.01 18.10 7.01
C ALA A 277 7.62 18.67 7.28
N TYR A 278 6.62 17.86 6.97
CA TYR A 278 5.23 18.17 7.25
C TYR A 278 4.61 16.96 7.93
N ARG A 279 3.80 17.22 8.96
CA ARG A 279 3.08 16.18 9.67
C ARG A 279 1.60 16.50 9.68
N GLN A 280 0.79 15.48 9.42
CA GLN A 280 -0.59 15.49 9.83
C GLN A 280 -0.62 15.26 11.34
N HIS A 281 -0.84 16.33 12.09
CA HIS A 281 -0.83 16.33 13.54
C HIS A 281 -2.14 15.78 14.12
N ASP A 282 -3.27 16.19 13.52
CA ASP A 282 -4.63 15.82 13.89
C ASP A 282 -5.47 15.63 12.61
N TRP A 283 -6.73 15.27 12.73
CA TRP A 283 -7.65 15.07 11.60
C TRP A 283 -7.63 16.22 10.58
N ASP A 284 -7.57 17.48 11.03
CA ASP A 284 -7.70 18.69 10.21
C ASP A 284 -6.55 19.69 10.40
N ALA A 285 -5.37 19.22 10.84
CA ALA A 285 -4.21 20.07 11.10
C ALA A 285 -2.91 19.49 10.53
N VAL A 286 -2.32 20.21 9.58
CA VAL A 286 -0.95 19.98 9.09
C VAL A 286 0.01 20.98 9.73
N HIS A 287 1.12 20.50 10.27
CA HIS A 287 2.21 21.34 10.82
C HIS A 287 3.50 21.17 10.02
N ASP A 288 4.29 22.24 9.91
CA ASP A 288 5.63 22.22 9.31
C ASP A 288 6.75 21.85 10.31
N VAL A 289 8.01 21.92 9.86
CA VAL A 289 9.23 21.67 10.67
C VAL A 289 9.32 22.52 11.94
N SER A 290 8.64 23.67 11.98
CA SER A 290 8.66 24.63 13.08
C SER A 290 7.45 24.50 14.00
N GLU A 291 6.61 23.48 13.80
CA GLU A 291 5.33 23.31 14.48
C GLU A 291 4.30 24.39 14.17
N SER A 292 4.48 25.10 13.06
CA SER A 292 3.53 26.10 12.59
C SER A 292 2.47 25.44 11.73
N SER A 293 1.22 25.91 11.84
CA SER A 293 0.12 25.47 10.98
C SER A 293 0.44 25.75 9.52
N ALA A 294 0.29 24.73 8.67
CA ALA A 294 0.65 24.74 7.26
C ALA A 294 -0.51 24.38 6.31
N GLY A 295 -1.65 23.94 6.85
CA GLY A 295 -2.82 23.51 6.08
C GLY A 295 -3.75 22.60 6.89
N THR A 296 -4.75 22.02 6.23
CA THR A 296 -5.74 21.13 6.89
C THR A 296 -5.46 19.66 6.67
N HIS A 297 -5.18 19.23 5.44
CA HIS A 297 -4.96 17.83 5.10
C HIS A 297 -3.72 17.67 4.22
N LEU A 298 -2.86 16.71 4.60
CA LEU A 298 -1.89 16.15 3.67
C LEU A 298 -2.65 15.43 2.54
N ASP A 299 -2.24 15.62 1.29
CA ASP A 299 -2.80 14.87 0.15
C ASP A 299 -2.24 13.44 0.10
N GLY A 300 -1.12 13.21 0.79
CA GLY A 300 -0.58 11.87 1.06
C GLY A 300 0.55 11.46 0.14
N TRP A 301 1.15 12.37 -0.61
CA TRP A 301 2.29 12.08 -1.46
C TRP A 301 3.44 13.05 -1.22
N ILE A 302 4.66 12.55 -1.38
CA ILE A 302 5.90 13.31 -1.48
C ILE A 302 6.69 12.80 -2.69
N GLN A 303 7.36 13.71 -3.39
CA GLN A 303 8.23 13.38 -4.50
C GLN A 303 9.57 14.07 -4.31
N VAL A 304 10.67 13.37 -4.56
CA VAL A 304 12.02 13.93 -4.58
C VAL A 304 12.54 13.80 -6.01
N GLU A 305 12.90 14.91 -6.65
CA GLU A 305 13.40 14.92 -8.03
C GLU A 305 14.80 15.53 -8.11
N ASP A 306 15.68 14.92 -8.90
CA ASP A 306 16.95 15.48 -9.38
C ASP A 306 17.02 15.35 -10.92
N VAL A 307 18.11 15.82 -11.54
CA VAL A 307 18.27 15.78 -12.99
C VAL A 307 18.31 14.33 -13.50
N GLY A 308 17.17 13.88 -14.02
CA GLY A 308 17.01 12.56 -14.65
C GLY A 308 16.72 11.41 -13.69
N ASP A 309 16.48 11.71 -12.41
CA ASP A 309 16.17 10.72 -11.37
C ASP A 309 15.08 11.25 -10.44
N GLY A 310 14.29 10.37 -9.86
CA GLY A 310 13.20 10.77 -9.00
C GLY A 310 12.58 9.60 -8.25
N LEU A 311 12.21 9.87 -7.01
CA LEU A 311 11.46 8.95 -6.18
C LEU A 311 10.13 9.58 -5.82
N PHE A 312 9.04 8.85 -6.07
CA PHE A 312 7.72 9.20 -5.60
C PHE A 312 7.35 8.27 -4.44
N ALA A 313 6.73 8.80 -3.39
CA ALA A 313 6.20 8.00 -2.31
C ALA A 313 4.84 8.54 -1.87
N ALA A 314 3.89 7.66 -1.61
CA ALA A 314 2.58 8.08 -1.13
C ALA A 314 1.98 7.10 -0.12
N VAL A 315 1.17 7.61 0.80
CA VAL A 315 0.44 6.86 1.81
C VAL A 315 -1.04 7.07 1.56
N ARG A 316 -1.80 5.98 1.50
CA ARG A 316 -3.25 6.03 1.35
C ARG A 316 -3.91 6.66 2.58
N TRP A 317 -4.88 7.55 2.38
CA TRP A 317 -5.69 8.16 3.46
C TRP A 317 -4.85 8.78 4.57
N PRO A 318 -3.92 9.68 4.22
CA PRO A 318 -2.90 10.17 5.15
C PRO A 318 -3.52 10.86 6.38
N TRP A 319 -4.54 11.69 6.17
CA TRP A 319 -5.12 12.50 7.25
C TRP A 319 -6.10 11.71 8.13
N GLN A 320 -6.80 10.73 7.54
CA GLN A 320 -7.62 9.79 8.31
C GLN A 320 -6.78 8.83 9.16
N GLN A 321 -5.50 8.67 8.81
CA GLN A 321 -4.56 7.80 9.52
C GLN A 321 -3.60 8.55 10.45
N HIS A 322 -3.87 9.83 10.75
CA HIS A 322 -3.08 10.64 11.67
C HIS A 322 -2.81 9.92 13.01
N PRO A 323 -1.69 10.20 13.69
CA PRO A 323 -0.65 11.15 13.30
C PRO A 323 0.43 10.52 12.41
N LEU A 324 0.77 11.19 11.31
CA LEU A 324 1.77 10.75 10.33
C LEU A 324 2.42 11.93 9.60
N GLY A 325 3.36 11.69 8.69
CA GLY A 325 3.96 12.80 7.94
C GLY A 325 5.10 12.40 7.03
N PHE A 326 5.62 13.37 6.30
CA PHE A 326 6.75 13.19 5.39
C PHE A 326 7.89 14.10 5.80
N SER A 327 9.13 13.65 5.60
CA SER A 327 10.30 14.50 5.76
C SER A 327 11.34 14.18 4.71
N PHE A 328 12.00 15.22 4.22
CA PHE A 328 13.17 15.13 3.36
C PHE A 328 14.23 16.08 3.87
N SER A 329 15.44 15.58 4.11
CA SER A 329 16.60 16.40 4.48
C SER A 329 17.87 15.62 4.16
N SER A 330 18.89 16.32 3.67
CA SER A 330 20.23 15.73 3.47
C SER A 330 20.22 14.46 2.59
N GLY A 331 19.32 14.38 1.60
CA GLY A 331 19.17 13.21 0.73
C GLY A 331 18.40 12.05 1.35
N GLU A 332 17.91 12.17 2.58
CA GLU A 332 17.11 11.15 3.25
C GLU A 332 15.63 11.51 3.17
N LEU A 333 14.84 10.63 2.55
CA LEU A 333 13.39 10.69 2.59
C LEU A 333 12.87 9.78 3.71
N THR A 334 11.84 10.24 4.43
CA THR A 334 11.12 9.43 5.39
C THR A 334 9.62 9.60 5.19
N VAL A 335 8.93 8.47 5.06
CA VAL A 335 7.48 8.36 5.12
C VAL A 335 7.10 7.91 6.52
N GLY A 336 6.72 8.85 7.38
CA GLY A 336 6.20 8.57 8.72
C GLY A 336 4.81 7.93 8.63
N LEU A 337 4.61 6.83 9.35
CA LEU A 337 3.36 6.06 9.38
C LEU A 337 2.64 6.19 10.74
N MET A 338 3.42 6.22 11.83
CA MET A 338 2.97 6.61 13.16
C MET A 338 3.94 7.64 13.70
N ARG A 339 3.45 8.83 14.07
CA ARG A 339 4.27 9.89 14.68
C ARG A 339 3.49 10.63 15.78
N PRO A 340 3.16 9.97 16.90
CA PRO A 340 2.44 10.58 18.01
C PRO A 340 3.17 11.80 18.59
N ASN A 341 2.41 12.68 19.25
CA ASN A 341 2.99 13.71 20.11
C ASN A 341 3.49 13.05 21.40
N GLY A 342 4.78 12.73 21.45
CA GLY A 342 5.36 11.93 22.52
C GLY A 342 5.36 10.46 22.13
N THR A 343 4.74 9.61 22.95
CA THR A 343 4.70 8.16 22.72
C THR A 343 3.26 7.64 22.75
N MET A 344 3.00 6.59 21.98
CA MET A 344 1.71 5.92 21.93
C MET A 344 1.79 4.66 22.79
N SER A 345 1.07 4.67 23.91
CA SER A 345 0.83 3.47 24.70
C SER A 345 -0.40 2.75 24.16
N LEU A 346 -0.30 1.43 24.04
CA LEU A 346 -1.42 0.54 23.74
C LEU A 346 -1.92 -0.19 25.00
N ALA A 347 -1.47 0.26 26.18
CA ALA A 347 -1.95 -0.26 27.45
C ALA A 347 -3.48 -0.13 27.52
N ALA A 348 -4.13 -1.18 28.03
CA ALA A 348 -5.56 -1.16 28.25
C ALA A 348 -5.90 -0.05 29.26
N ASN A 349 -6.62 0.98 28.80
CA ASN A 349 -7.26 1.93 29.68
C ASN A 349 -8.71 1.50 29.84
N ASP A 350 -9.16 1.31 31.08
CA ASP A 350 -10.56 1.05 31.37
C ASP A 350 -11.39 2.22 30.83
N VAL A 351 -12.14 1.97 29.75
CA VAL A 351 -13.20 2.89 29.35
C VAL A 351 -14.32 2.69 30.34
N VAL A 352 -14.45 3.61 31.31
CA VAL A 352 -15.65 3.68 32.13
C VAL A 352 -16.79 4.09 31.21
N VAL A 353 -17.50 3.11 30.66
CA VAL A 353 -18.78 3.34 30.01
C VAL A 353 -19.83 3.35 31.12
N PRO A 354 -20.45 4.49 31.47
CA PRO A 354 -21.58 4.48 32.37
C PRO A 354 -22.69 3.68 31.68
N ASP A 355 -23.20 2.64 32.34
CA ASP A 355 -24.41 1.88 32.01
C ASP A 355 -24.36 0.75 30.96
N LEU A 356 -23.21 0.10 30.70
CA LEU A 356 -23.24 -1.19 29.99
C LEU A 356 -23.52 -2.36 30.95
N VAL A 357 -24.79 -2.73 31.02
CA VAL A 357 -25.31 -3.97 31.64
C VAL A 357 -24.61 -5.19 31.00
N ASP A 358 -24.16 -6.11 31.85
CA ASP A 358 -23.54 -7.41 31.53
C ASP A 358 -24.13 -8.08 30.28
N TYR A 359 -23.40 -8.03 29.18
CA TYR A 359 -23.56 -8.98 28.08
C TYR A 359 -22.32 -9.86 28.02
N THR A 360 -22.45 -11.09 28.51
CA THR A 360 -21.47 -12.16 28.29
C THR A 360 -21.40 -12.47 26.80
N ASN A 361 -20.43 -11.88 26.10
CA ASN A 361 -20.15 -12.20 24.70
C ASN A 361 -19.07 -13.28 24.63
N SER A 362 -19.51 -14.53 24.46
CA SER A 362 -18.65 -15.67 24.21
C SER A 362 -18.26 -15.70 22.74
N ASN A 363 -17.15 -15.06 22.34
CA ASN A 363 -16.33 -15.48 21.19
C ASN A 363 -15.07 -14.62 20.95
N TRP A 364 -13.91 -15.31 20.95
CA TRP A 364 -12.58 -15.00 20.39
C TRP A 364 -11.66 -14.03 21.19
N ASN A 365 -10.44 -14.52 21.48
CA ASN A 365 -9.27 -13.90 22.15
C ASN A 365 -9.31 -13.61 23.66
N LEU A 366 -10.25 -14.17 24.44
CA LEU A 366 -10.41 -13.84 25.86
C LEU A 366 -9.92 -14.95 26.80
N ALA A 367 -8.79 -14.73 27.47
CA ALA A 367 -8.41 -15.49 28.66
C ALA A 367 -8.85 -14.70 29.90
N THR A 368 -9.88 -15.18 30.60
CA THR A 368 -10.35 -14.60 31.86
C THR A 368 -9.47 -15.08 33.02
N ASN A 369 -8.74 -14.18 33.67
CA ASN A 369 -8.18 -14.45 34.99
C ASN A 369 -9.23 -14.13 36.05
N SER A 370 -9.60 -15.12 36.87
CA SER A 370 -10.62 -14.98 37.91
C SER A 370 -10.10 -14.15 39.10
N GLY A 371 -10.31 -12.84 39.03
CA GLY A 371 -10.14 -11.87 40.11
C GLY A 371 -11.23 -10.79 40.05
N PRO A 372 -11.48 -10.01 41.12
CA PRO A 372 -12.62 -9.09 41.24
C PRO A 372 -12.59 -7.87 40.30
N TYR A 373 -11.56 -7.75 39.46
CA TYR A 373 -11.46 -6.78 38.36
C TYR A 373 -10.91 -7.52 37.14
N THR A 374 -11.78 -7.84 36.18
CA THR A 374 -11.37 -8.40 34.89
C THR A 374 -11.04 -7.25 33.95
N SER A 375 -9.78 -6.82 33.92
CA SER A 375 -9.28 -5.94 32.87
C SER A 375 -9.16 -6.74 31.56
N LEU A 376 -9.89 -6.32 30.53
CA LEU A 376 -9.79 -6.86 29.17
C LEU A 376 -8.59 -6.22 28.49
N SER A 377 -7.43 -6.89 28.48
CA SER A 377 -6.30 -6.45 27.63
C SER A 377 -6.42 -7.12 26.25
N PRO A 378 -6.58 -6.37 25.15
CA PRO A 378 -6.47 -6.95 23.81
C PRO A 378 -5.02 -7.38 23.59
N ARG A 379 -4.75 -8.68 23.70
CA ARG A 379 -3.45 -9.24 23.33
C ARG A 379 -3.30 -9.17 21.81
N GLY A 380 -2.61 -8.13 21.32
CA GLY A 380 -2.26 -7.98 19.92
C GLY A 380 -3.11 -6.95 19.18
N VAL A 381 -2.49 -5.88 18.68
CA VAL A 381 -3.10 -4.92 17.73
C VAL A 381 -2.33 -4.95 16.42
N GLY A 382 -3.05 -5.14 15.31
CA GLY A 382 -2.48 -5.04 13.97
C GLY A 382 -2.94 -3.76 13.26
N LYS A 383 -2.04 -3.02 12.62
CA LYS A 383 -2.39 -1.91 11.71
C LYS A 383 -1.62 -2.04 10.41
N THR A 384 -2.35 -1.97 9.28
CA THR A 384 -1.80 -2.04 7.93
C THR A 384 -1.79 -0.68 7.26
N TYR A 385 -0.65 -0.31 6.66
CA TYR A 385 -0.49 0.85 5.80
C TYR A 385 -0.39 0.41 4.34
N GLU A 386 -1.03 1.13 3.43
CA GLU A 386 -0.82 1.01 1.98
C GLU A 386 0.05 2.19 1.52
N ILE A 387 1.21 1.86 0.99
CA ILE A 387 2.21 2.80 0.50
C ILE A 387 2.42 2.55 -1.00
N LEU A 388 2.52 3.59 -1.79
CA LEU A 388 2.95 3.55 -3.18
C LEU A 388 4.40 4.04 -3.27
N ILE A 389 5.28 3.29 -3.94
CA ILE A 389 6.67 3.67 -4.23
C ILE A 389 6.95 3.47 -5.71
#